data_AF-X1G6E2-F1
#
_entry.id   AF-X1G6E2-F1
#
_cell.length_a   1.000
_cell.length_b   1.000
_cell.length_c   1.000
_cell.angle_alpha   90.00
_cell.angle_beta   90.00
_cell.angle_gamma   90.00
#
_symmetry.space_group_name_H-M   'P 1'
#
loop_
_entity.id
_entity.type
_entity.pdbx_description
1 polymer ?
#
loop_
_entity_poly.entity_id
_entity_poly.type
_entity_poly.pdbx_seq_one_letter_code
_entity_poly.pdbx_strand_id
1 'polypeptide(L)'
;NIKYPLIEIQNQWTSKGIEAYYRYKADRIIAETNFGGEMVESVIRNIDPNVSFRSIHASRGKRARAEPISALYEQGRIHHVGTFKDLEDQMCNFTPETKASPDRIDALVWAFTELILHRADPTRVARARSVGIKGFNF
;
A
#
# COMPACT_ATOMS: atom_id res chain seq x y z
N ASN A 1 18.72 33.57 5.22
CA ASN A 1 17.30 33.16 5.26
C ASN A 1 17.07 31.98 4.28
N ILE A 2 17.73 30.83 4.49
CA ILE A 2 17.58 29.64 3.62
C ILE A 2 17.74 28.35 4.46
N LYS A 3 16.61 27.87 4.98
CA LYS A 3 16.19 26.45 4.92
C LYS A 3 14.93 26.49 4.01
N TYR A 4 14.56 25.51 3.17
CA TYR A 4 14.38 24.10 3.48
C TYR A 4 14.50 23.15 2.24
N PRO A 5 15.60 23.15 1.46
CA PRO A 5 15.72 22.31 0.25
C PRO A 5 15.71 20.78 0.52
N LEU A 6 15.76 20.35 1.77
CA LEU A 6 15.77 18.94 2.17
C LEU A 6 14.37 18.38 2.55
N ILE A 7 13.34 19.22 2.66
CA ILE A 7 11.99 18.78 3.08
C ILE A 7 11.12 18.38 1.87
N GLU A 8 11.29 19.03 0.71
CA GLU A 8 10.44 18.79 -0.47
C GLU A 8 10.54 17.36 -1.01
N ILE A 9 11.71 16.73 -0.90
CA ILE A 9 11.96 15.39 -1.45
C ILE A 9 11.28 14.29 -0.61
N GLN A 10 11.24 14.43 0.73
CA GLN A 10 10.58 13.43 1.59
C GLN A 10 9.04 13.48 1.53
N ASN A 11 8.46 14.63 1.15
CA ASN A 11 7.01 14.83 1.26
C ASN A 11 6.18 14.26 0.11
N GLN A 12 6.74 14.05 -1.09
CA GLN A 12 5.91 13.78 -2.28
C GLN A 12 5.06 12.50 -2.18
N TRP A 13 5.63 11.40 -1.67
CA TRP A 13 4.88 10.15 -1.50
C TRP A 13 3.90 10.24 -0.32
N THR A 14 4.24 10.94 0.76
CA THR A 14 3.37 11.11 1.93
C THR A 14 2.16 11.95 1.60
N SER A 15 2.35 13.09 0.94
CA SER A 15 1.28 13.98 0.51
C SER A 15 0.34 13.27 -0.47
N LYS A 16 0.87 12.54 -1.47
CA LYS A 16 0.05 11.70 -2.37
C LYS A 16 -0.73 10.61 -1.61
N GLY A 17 -0.14 10.03 -0.57
CA GLY A 17 -0.79 9.04 0.31
C GLY A 17 -1.97 9.62 1.09
N ILE A 18 -1.78 10.80 1.70
CA ILE A 18 -2.81 11.53 2.46
C ILE A 18 -3.90 12.08 1.52
N GLU A 19 -3.50 12.60 0.35
CA GLU A 19 -4.42 12.99 -0.74
C GLU A 19 -5.29 11.81 -1.19
N ALA A 20 -4.70 10.62 -1.39
CA ALA A 20 -5.44 9.41 -1.73
C ALA A 20 -6.36 8.95 -0.60
N TYR A 21 -5.92 9.01 0.66
CA TYR A 21 -6.74 8.69 1.84
C TYR A 21 -8.02 9.54 1.89
N TYR A 22 -7.91 10.87 1.68
CA TYR A 22 -9.07 11.75 1.65
C TYR A 22 -9.89 11.65 0.35
N ARG A 23 -9.26 11.64 -0.83
CA ARG A 23 -9.94 11.49 -2.14
C ARG A 23 -10.80 10.23 -2.19
N TYR A 24 -10.25 9.11 -1.72
CA TYR A 24 -10.95 7.82 -1.74
C TYR A 24 -11.73 7.54 -0.46
N LYS A 25 -11.63 8.37 0.59
CA LYS A 25 -12.25 8.13 1.91
C LYS A 25 -11.86 6.74 2.47
N ALA A 26 -10.56 6.52 2.64
CA ALA A 26 -10.02 5.25 3.13
C ALA A 26 -10.15 5.11 4.66
N ASP A 27 -10.27 3.86 5.14
CA ASP A 27 -10.27 3.51 6.57
C ASP A 27 -8.88 3.69 7.22
N ARG A 28 -7.80 3.51 6.44
CA ARG A 28 -6.41 3.72 6.85
C ARG A 28 -5.42 3.80 5.67
N ILE A 29 -4.26 4.39 5.94
CA ILE A 29 -3.00 4.19 5.20
C ILE A 29 -2.22 3.03 5.83
N ILE A 30 -1.49 2.26 5.02
CA ILE A 30 -0.76 1.05 5.45
C ILE A 30 0.63 1.04 4.83
N ALA A 31 1.68 0.75 5.61
CA ALA A 31 3.06 0.71 5.12
C ALA A 31 3.92 -0.42 5.72
N GLU A 32 4.75 -1.02 4.87
CA GLU A 32 5.69 -2.10 5.23
C GLU A 32 6.94 -1.54 5.91
N THR A 33 7.19 -1.91 7.18
CA THR A 33 8.22 -1.27 8.01
C THR A 33 9.63 -1.83 7.83
N ASN A 34 9.77 -2.98 7.16
CA ASN A 34 11.03 -3.75 7.00
C ASN A 34 12.23 -2.93 6.47
N PHE A 35 11.99 -1.81 5.79
CA PHE A 35 13.02 -0.93 5.24
C PHE A 35 12.82 0.54 5.68
N GLY A 36 12.62 0.76 6.98
CA GLY A 36 12.61 2.10 7.60
C GLY A 36 11.24 2.73 7.86
N GLY A 37 10.16 1.95 7.92
CA GLY A 37 8.79 2.47 8.03
C GLY A 37 8.42 3.16 9.36
N GLU A 38 9.30 3.19 10.36
CA GLU A 38 9.14 4.08 11.53
C GLU A 38 9.24 5.57 11.12
N MET A 39 10.03 5.87 10.08
CA MET A 39 10.04 7.18 9.43
C MET A 39 8.71 7.45 8.71
N VAL A 40 8.03 6.42 8.21
CA VAL A 40 6.75 6.59 7.49
C VAL A 40 5.63 6.99 8.44
N GLU A 41 5.49 6.35 9.61
CA GLU A 41 4.47 6.78 10.58
C GLU A 41 4.76 8.20 11.09
N SER A 42 5.99 8.48 11.50
CA SER A 42 6.35 9.79 12.06
C SER A 42 6.15 10.94 11.07
N VAL A 43 6.48 10.77 9.78
CA VAL A 43 6.23 11.78 8.74
C VAL A 43 4.73 11.93 8.44
N ILE A 44 3.95 10.84 8.38
CA ILE A 44 2.49 10.94 8.22
C ILE A 44 1.86 11.71 9.39
N ARG A 45 2.19 11.35 10.64
CA ARG A 45 1.64 11.99 11.85
C ARG A 45 2.07 13.45 12.00
N ASN A 46 3.22 13.84 11.44
CA ASN A 46 3.69 15.22 11.44
C ASN A 46 2.91 16.10 10.44
N ILE A 47 2.48 15.53 9.30
CA ILE A 47 1.70 16.24 8.28
C ILE A 47 0.21 16.25 8.63
N ASP A 48 -0.36 15.12 9.04
CA ASP A 48 -1.74 15.03 9.53
C ASP A 48 -1.89 13.91 10.60
N PRO A 49 -2.05 14.26 11.89
CA PRO A 49 -2.19 13.27 12.96
C PRO A 49 -3.52 12.51 12.90
N ASN A 50 -4.54 13.04 12.22
CA ASN A 50 -5.88 12.45 12.12
C ASN A 50 -5.94 11.26 11.14
N VAL A 51 -4.93 11.09 10.29
CA VAL A 51 -4.85 9.97 9.36
C VAL A 51 -4.71 8.67 10.14
N SER A 52 -5.69 7.80 9.97
CA SER A 52 -5.64 6.41 10.43
C SER A 52 -4.48 5.70 9.71
N PHE A 53 -3.50 5.22 10.45
CA PHE A 53 -2.30 4.55 9.93
C PHE A 53 -2.14 3.16 10.53
N ARG A 54 -1.47 2.26 9.80
CA ARG A 54 -1.00 0.98 10.33
C ARG A 54 0.36 0.60 9.73
N SER A 55 1.35 0.48 10.60
CA SER A 55 2.61 -0.19 10.33
C SER A 55 2.39 -1.72 10.24
N ILE A 56 3.03 -2.36 9.26
CA ILE A 56 3.01 -3.81 9.08
C ILE A 56 4.42 -4.35 8.83
N HIS A 57 4.75 -5.48 9.46
CA HIS A 57 6.05 -6.14 9.33
C HIS A 57 5.91 -7.42 8.48
N ALA A 58 6.69 -7.54 7.40
CA ALA A 58 6.59 -8.66 6.48
C ALA A 58 7.40 -9.86 7.00
N SER A 59 6.79 -10.69 7.85
CA SER A 59 7.40 -11.91 8.41
C SER A 59 7.44 -13.11 7.44
N ARG A 60 6.68 -13.06 6.34
CA ARG A 60 6.66 -14.09 5.29
C ARG A 60 7.19 -13.54 3.96
N GLY A 61 7.99 -14.35 3.27
CA GLY A 61 8.56 -14.02 1.96
C GLY A 61 7.50 -13.74 0.89
N LYS A 62 7.85 -12.92 -0.12
CA LYS A 62 6.92 -12.32 -1.10
C LYS A 62 5.89 -13.29 -1.67
N ARG A 63 6.33 -14.46 -2.16
CA ARG A 63 5.47 -15.53 -2.71
C ARG A 63 4.32 -15.90 -1.78
N ALA A 64 4.63 -16.12 -0.49
CA ALA A 64 3.68 -16.55 0.53
C ALA A 64 2.76 -15.41 1.04
N ARG A 65 2.98 -14.16 0.61
CA ARG A 65 2.04 -13.04 0.78
C ARG A 65 1.17 -12.82 -0.46
N ALA A 66 1.71 -13.04 -1.66
CA ALA A 66 0.98 -12.89 -2.91
C ALA A 66 0.00 -14.05 -3.19
N GLU A 67 0.38 -15.27 -2.80
CA GLU A 67 -0.36 -16.54 -3.00
C GLU A 67 -1.87 -16.48 -2.63
N PRO A 68 -2.29 -15.95 -1.46
CA PRO A 68 -3.72 -15.75 -1.16
C PRO A 68 -4.44 -14.76 -2.06
N ILE A 69 -3.73 -13.77 -2.63
CA ILE A 69 -4.30 -12.71 -3.48
C ILE A 69 -4.39 -13.18 -4.94
N SER A 70 -3.40 -13.93 -5.44
CA SER A 70 -3.47 -14.57 -6.76
C SER A 70 -4.63 -15.56 -6.85
N ALA A 71 -4.90 -16.33 -5.78
CA ALA A 71 -6.07 -17.22 -5.72
C ALA A 71 -7.41 -16.45 -5.80
N LEU A 72 -7.47 -15.20 -5.30
CA LEU A 72 -8.66 -14.35 -5.42
C LEU A 72 -8.83 -13.75 -6.82
N TYR A 73 -7.74 -13.51 -7.56
CA TYR A 73 -7.81 -13.18 -8.99
C TYR A 73 -8.28 -14.37 -9.83
N GLU A 74 -7.71 -15.56 -9.59
CA GLU A 74 -8.06 -16.81 -10.28
C GLU A 74 -9.54 -17.18 -10.07
N GLN A 75 -10.07 -16.96 -8.86
CA GLN A 75 -11.50 -17.13 -8.55
C GLN A 75 -12.42 -16.05 -9.16
N GLY A 76 -11.90 -15.06 -9.89
CA GLY A 76 -12.70 -13.94 -10.41
C GLY A 76 -13.31 -13.07 -9.31
N ARG A 77 -12.61 -12.88 -8.19
CA ARG A 77 -13.07 -12.11 -7.02
C ARG A 77 -12.38 -10.76 -6.86
N ILE A 78 -11.39 -10.47 -7.69
CA ILE A 78 -10.71 -9.18 -7.79
C ILE A 78 -10.73 -8.76 -9.27
N HIS A 79 -11.21 -7.54 -9.52
CA HIS A 79 -11.20 -6.91 -10.84
C HIS A 79 -10.74 -5.46 -10.73
N HIS A 80 -9.98 -4.99 -11.72
CA HIS A 80 -9.64 -3.59 -11.87
C HIS A 80 -10.61 -2.91 -12.85
N VAL A 81 -10.85 -1.61 -12.66
CA VAL A 81 -11.72 -0.79 -13.52
C VAL A 81 -10.89 0.37 -14.07
N GLY A 82 -10.67 0.37 -15.38
CA GLY A 82 -9.67 1.21 -16.04
C GLY A 82 -8.38 0.43 -16.36
N THR A 83 -7.35 1.15 -16.79
CA THR A 83 -6.04 0.59 -17.18
C THR A 83 -4.96 1.11 -16.22
N PHE A 84 -4.15 0.21 -15.70
CA PHE A 84 -3.12 0.46 -14.69
C PHE A 84 -1.75 -0.01 -15.19
N LYS A 85 -1.34 0.46 -16.37
CA LYS A 85 -0.21 -0.08 -17.16
C LYS A 85 1.00 -0.53 -16.33
N ASP A 86 1.60 0.34 -15.51
CA ASP A 86 2.80 -0.03 -14.74
C ASP A 86 2.57 -1.17 -13.71
N LEU A 87 1.35 -1.26 -13.16
CA LEU A 87 0.95 -2.32 -12.25
C LEU A 87 0.65 -3.60 -13.03
N GLU A 88 -0.01 -3.49 -14.18
CA GLU A 88 -0.32 -4.61 -15.07
C GLU A 88 0.94 -5.22 -15.69
N ASP A 89 1.88 -4.39 -16.15
CA ASP A 89 3.23 -4.77 -16.57
C ASP A 89 3.98 -5.48 -15.43
N GLN A 90 3.91 -4.97 -14.20
CA GLN A 90 4.49 -5.67 -13.05
C GLN A 90 3.81 -7.01 -12.80
N MET A 91 2.47 -7.08 -12.84
CA MET A 91 1.70 -8.30 -12.58
C MET A 91 1.98 -9.40 -13.61
N CYS A 92 2.13 -9.04 -14.89
CA CYS A 92 2.46 -9.99 -15.96
C CYS A 92 3.92 -10.49 -15.88
N ASN A 93 4.84 -9.65 -15.38
CA ASN A 93 6.27 -10.00 -15.28
C ASN A 93 6.67 -10.61 -13.91
N PHE A 94 5.75 -10.71 -12.95
CA PHE A 94 6.08 -11.19 -11.60
C PHE A 94 6.17 -12.71 -11.51
N THR A 95 7.38 -13.22 -11.31
CA THR A 95 7.66 -14.63 -11.01
C THR A 95 8.07 -14.82 -9.54
N PRO A 96 7.92 -16.02 -8.94
CA PRO A 96 8.44 -16.31 -7.61
C PRO A 96 9.95 -16.08 -7.43
N GLU A 97 10.71 -16.08 -8.54
CA GLU A 97 12.15 -15.88 -8.59
C GLU A 97 12.57 -14.39 -8.73
N THR A 98 11.59 -13.48 -8.86
CA THR A 98 11.83 -12.05 -9.06
C THR A 98 12.46 -11.42 -7.80
N LYS A 99 13.77 -11.16 -7.87
CA LYS A 99 14.60 -10.69 -6.74
C LYS A 99 14.22 -9.28 -6.26
N ALA A 100 14.09 -8.33 -7.20
CA ALA A 100 13.51 -7.01 -6.90
C ALA A 100 12.05 -7.16 -6.45
N SER A 101 11.52 -6.25 -5.64
CA SER A 101 10.06 -6.19 -5.45
C SER A 101 9.44 -5.41 -6.61
N PRO A 102 8.31 -5.84 -7.17
CA PRO A 102 7.43 -4.97 -7.93
C PRO A 102 6.63 -4.14 -6.91
N ASP A 103 6.99 -2.88 -6.75
CA ASP A 103 6.56 -2.02 -5.63
C ASP A 103 5.04 -1.80 -5.67
N ARG A 104 4.45 -1.78 -6.86
CA ARG A 104 3.01 -1.64 -7.09
C ARG A 104 2.25 -2.93 -6.72
N ILE A 105 2.84 -4.12 -6.97
CA ILE A 105 2.28 -5.40 -6.50
C ILE A 105 2.36 -5.53 -4.99
N ASP A 106 3.50 -5.22 -4.36
CA ASP A 106 3.60 -5.34 -2.90
C ASP A 106 2.57 -4.44 -2.20
N ALA A 107 2.38 -3.20 -2.67
CA ALA A 107 1.33 -2.31 -2.19
C ALA A 107 -0.09 -2.86 -2.41
N LEU A 108 -0.36 -3.45 -3.60
CA LEU A 108 -1.64 -4.08 -3.94
C LEU A 108 -1.95 -5.31 -3.08
N VAL A 109 -0.97 -6.19 -2.88
CA VAL A 109 -1.08 -7.40 -2.05
C VAL A 109 -1.40 -7.02 -0.61
N TRP A 110 -0.75 -5.98 -0.08
CA TRP A 110 -1.07 -5.47 1.26
C TRP A 110 -2.45 -4.82 1.34
N ALA A 111 -2.84 -4.01 0.35
CA ALA A 111 -4.17 -3.41 0.30
C ALA A 111 -5.28 -4.48 0.28
N PHE A 112 -5.18 -5.51 -0.56
CA PHE A 112 -6.17 -6.59 -0.59
C PHE A 112 -6.10 -7.52 0.63
N THR A 113 -4.92 -7.77 1.20
CA THR A 113 -4.79 -8.52 2.47
C THR A 113 -5.58 -7.85 3.59
N GLU A 114 -5.44 -6.52 3.72
CA GLU A 114 -6.13 -5.74 4.75
C GLU A 114 -7.62 -5.52 4.44
N LEU A 115 -8.01 -5.44 3.16
CA LEU A 115 -9.41 -5.29 2.73
C LEU A 115 -10.22 -6.58 2.71
N ILE A 116 -9.59 -7.75 2.54
CA ILE A 116 -10.30 -9.02 2.31
C ILE A 116 -10.00 -10.03 3.41
N LEU A 117 -8.73 -10.22 3.78
CA LEU A 117 -8.31 -11.28 4.71
C LEU A 117 -8.42 -10.86 6.19
N HIS A 118 -8.22 -9.57 6.48
CA HIS A 118 -8.41 -9.01 7.83
C HIS A 118 -9.79 -8.39 8.06
N ARG A 119 -10.75 -8.61 7.15
CA ARG A 119 -12.11 -8.03 7.19
C ARG A 119 -13.09 -8.77 8.12
N ALA A 120 -12.59 -9.50 9.12
CA ALA A 120 -13.37 -10.38 10.01
C ALA A 120 -14.19 -9.63 11.09
N ASP A 121 -14.53 -8.36 10.86
CA ASP A 121 -15.39 -7.53 11.71
C ASP A 121 -16.75 -7.35 11.01
N PRO A 122 -17.83 -8.01 11.49
CA PRO A 122 -19.15 -7.94 10.87
C PRO A 122 -19.81 -6.56 10.89
N THR A 123 -19.24 -5.55 11.56
CA THR A 123 -19.80 -4.19 11.56
C THR A 123 -19.34 -3.35 10.35
N ARG A 124 -18.28 -3.76 9.64
CA ARG A 124 -17.57 -2.93 8.63
C ARG A 124 -17.85 -3.30 7.17
N VAL A 125 -18.82 -4.19 6.94
CA VAL A 125 -18.99 -4.93 5.66
C VAL A 125 -19.24 -4.03 4.44
N ALA A 126 -19.88 -2.87 4.63
CA ALA A 126 -20.50 -2.13 3.52
C ALA A 126 -19.51 -1.51 2.51
N ARG A 127 -18.44 -0.83 2.96
CA ARG A 127 -17.65 0.08 2.09
C ARG A 127 -16.17 0.28 2.47
N ALA A 128 -15.52 -0.66 3.16
CA ALA A 128 -14.13 -0.43 3.59
C ALA A 128 -13.16 -0.25 2.40
N ARG A 129 -12.23 0.72 2.52
CA ARG A 129 -11.26 1.18 1.49
C ARG A 129 -9.89 1.40 2.13
N SER A 130 -8.79 1.10 1.44
CA SER A 130 -7.43 1.26 1.98
C SER A 130 -6.46 1.84 0.97
N VAL A 131 -5.41 2.50 1.43
CA VAL A 131 -4.26 2.92 0.61
C VAL A 131 -3.01 2.22 1.14
N GLY A 132 -2.44 1.32 0.33
CA GLY A 132 -1.13 0.71 0.60
C GLY A 132 -0.01 1.60 0.04
N ILE A 133 0.99 1.89 0.85
CA ILE A 133 2.18 2.64 0.47
C ILE A 133 3.42 1.79 0.74
N LYS A 134 4.28 1.67 -0.27
CA LYS A 134 5.66 1.17 -0.13
C LYS A 134 6.59 2.21 -0.75
N GLY A 135 7.78 2.38 -0.18
CA GLY A 135 8.69 3.49 -0.48
C GLY A 135 9.39 3.40 -1.84
N PHE A 136 8.63 3.56 -2.92
CA PHE A 136 9.14 3.65 -4.30
C PHE A 136 9.24 5.12 -4.75
N ASN A 137 10.17 5.39 -5.67
CA ASN A 137 10.16 6.62 -6.46
C ASN A 137 8.99 6.60 -7.47
N PHE A 138 8.47 7.79 -7.79
CA PHE A 138 7.45 8.01 -8.82
C PHE A 138 8.10 8.26 -10.19
#